data_AF-A0A6I1JRT6-F1
#
_entry.id   AF-A0A6I1JRT6-F1
#
_cell.length_a   1.000
_cell.length_b   1.000
_cell.length_c   1.000
_cell.angle_alpha   90.00
_cell.angle_beta   90.00
_cell.angle_gamma   90.00
#
_symmetry.space_group_name_H-M   'P 1'
#
loop_
_entity.id
_entity.type
_entity.pdbx_description
1 polymer ?
#
loop_
_entity_poly.entity_id
_entity_poly.type
_entity_poly.pdbx_seq_one_letter_code
_entity_poly.pdbx_strand_id
1 'polypeptide(L)'
;MIVSNTTIDRPAGLKDQATAKETGGLSGRPLFDKSTKMLAETYRRVEGQFPLVGVGGIASADDAYAKIAAGATLVQLYSAMVFKGFGLVGEIKEGLTARLMRDGLSSVTDLVGKSNADWRLT
;
A
#
# COMPACT_ATOMS: atom_id res chain seq x y z
N MET A 1 -11.05 -7.22 -5.32
CA MET A 1 -10.19 -8.13 -4.53
C MET A 1 -9.28 -7.33 -3.60
N ILE A 2 -8.95 -7.85 -2.42
CA ILE A 2 -8.06 -7.20 -1.45
C ILE A 2 -6.64 -7.77 -1.61
N VAL A 3 -5.64 -6.89 -1.79
CA VAL A 3 -4.23 -7.26 -1.98
C VAL A 3 -3.36 -6.40 -1.04
N SER A 4 -2.77 -6.92 0.04
CA SER A 4 -2.64 -8.32 0.46
C SER A 4 -3.14 -8.57 1.89
N ASN A 5 -3.01 -9.81 2.34
CA ASN A 5 -3.01 -10.16 3.77
C ASN A 5 -1.59 -9.99 4.34
N THR A 6 -1.42 -10.34 5.62
CA THR A 6 -0.14 -10.49 6.32
C THR A 6 0.82 -11.45 5.60
N THR A 7 2.11 -11.39 5.91
CA THR A 7 3.15 -12.27 5.34
C THR A 7 3.76 -13.20 6.38
N ILE A 8 4.11 -14.42 5.97
CA ILE A 8 4.90 -15.33 6.82
C ILE A 8 6.41 -15.03 6.77
N ASP A 9 6.87 -14.30 5.74
CA ASP A 9 8.25 -13.86 5.65
C ASP A 9 8.69 -13.05 6.88
N ARG A 10 9.97 -13.17 7.22
CA ARG A 10 10.66 -12.40 8.27
C ARG A 10 11.89 -11.73 7.65
N PRO A 11 11.75 -10.50 7.10
CA PRO A 11 12.86 -9.82 6.44
C PRO A 11 13.97 -9.50 7.45
N ALA A 12 15.23 -9.59 7.01
CA ALA A 12 16.40 -9.41 7.87
C ALA A 12 16.47 -8.03 8.56
N GLY A 13 15.77 -7.02 8.03
CA GLY A 13 15.73 -5.66 8.58
C GLY A 13 14.82 -5.45 9.80
N LEU A 14 14.17 -6.51 10.33
CA LEU A 14 13.39 -6.40 11.56
C LEU A 14 14.33 -6.12 12.75
N LYS A 15 14.01 -5.11 13.57
CA LYS A 15 14.89 -4.70 14.68
C LYS A 15 14.74 -5.58 15.92
N ASP A 16 13.52 -5.98 16.25
CA ASP A 16 13.25 -6.84 17.39
C ASP A 16 13.42 -8.31 16.99
N GLN A 17 14.59 -8.85 17.31
CA GLN A 17 14.97 -10.23 16.99
C GLN A 17 14.25 -11.27 17.85
N ALA A 18 13.69 -10.87 19.00
CA ALA A 18 12.93 -11.77 19.85
C ALA A 18 11.56 -12.04 19.21
N THR A 19 10.82 -10.97 18.89
CA THR A 19 9.48 -11.09 18.28
C THR A 19 9.54 -11.46 16.80
N ALA A 20 10.63 -11.17 16.09
CA ALA A 20 10.80 -11.59 14.69
C ALA A 20 10.73 -13.12 14.49
N LYS A 21 10.98 -13.92 15.54
CA LYS A 21 10.91 -15.39 15.50
C LYS A 21 9.52 -15.95 15.78
N GLU A 22 8.57 -15.11 16.20
CA GLU A 22 7.20 -15.55 16.45
C GLU A 22 6.55 -16.10 15.19
N THR A 23 5.75 -17.16 15.35
CA THR A 23 4.94 -17.72 14.28
C THR A 23 3.76 -16.81 13.96
N GLY A 24 3.26 -16.86 12.73
CA GLY A 24 2.06 -16.12 12.31
C GLY A 24 2.33 -15.01 11.29
N GLY A 25 1.38 -14.11 11.13
CA GLY A 25 1.41 -13.06 10.11
C GLY A 25 2.13 -11.78 10.54
N LEU A 26 3.14 -11.36 9.78
CA LEU A 26 3.77 -10.04 9.89
C LEU A 26 2.98 -9.01 9.07
N SER A 27 2.74 -7.86 9.70
CA SER A 27 2.01 -6.72 9.13
C SER A 27 2.84 -5.44 9.14
N GLY A 28 2.28 -4.33 8.64
CA GLY A 28 2.86 -3.01 8.78
C GLY A 28 3.97 -2.70 7.79
N ARG A 29 4.85 -1.75 8.12
CA ARG A 29 5.86 -1.18 7.21
C ARG A 29 6.71 -2.24 6.47
N PRO A 30 7.19 -3.33 7.10
CA PRO A 30 7.96 -4.36 6.39
C PRO A 30 7.21 -5.03 5.23
N LEU A 31 5.88 -4.98 5.23
CA LEU A 31 5.05 -5.54 4.18
C LEU A 31 4.86 -4.61 2.97
N PHE A 32 5.19 -3.31 3.09
CA PHE A 32 4.83 -2.30 2.09
C PHE A 32 5.32 -2.68 0.69
N ASP A 33 6.62 -2.86 0.49
CA ASP A 33 7.18 -3.15 -0.84
C ASP A 33 6.64 -4.46 -1.43
N LYS A 34 6.65 -5.55 -0.66
CA LYS A 34 6.16 -6.86 -1.11
C LYS A 34 4.69 -6.80 -1.53
N SER A 35 3.85 -6.19 -0.70
CA SER A 35 2.42 -6.07 -0.99
C SER A 35 2.15 -5.11 -2.16
N THR A 36 2.95 -4.07 -2.37
CA THR A 36 2.79 -3.16 -3.53
C THR A 36 3.20 -3.83 -4.83
N LYS A 37 4.29 -4.60 -4.86
CA LYS A 37 4.67 -5.41 -6.03
C LYS A 37 3.60 -6.45 -6.38
N MET A 38 3.05 -7.12 -5.38
CA MET A 38 1.96 -8.08 -5.56
C MET A 38 0.69 -7.42 -6.09
N LEU A 39 0.33 -6.24 -5.57
CA LEU A 39 -0.77 -5.43 -6.07
C LEU A 39 -0.56 -5.05 -7.55
N ALA A 40 0.64 -4.60 -7.91
CA ALA A 40 0.94 -4.20 -9.28
C ALA A 40 0.88 -5.36 -10.28
N GLU A 41 1.38 -6.54 -9.90
CA GLU A 41 1.25 -7.76 -10.69
C GLU A 41 -0.21 -8.17 -10.84
N THR A 42 -0.97 -8.12 -9.75
CA THR A 42 -2.40 -8.43 -9.77
C THR A 42 -3.15 -7.50 -10.71
N TYR A 43 -2.93 -6.19 -10.61
CA TYR A 43 -3.56 -5.18 -11.47
C TYR A 43 -3.37 -5.50 -12.96
N ARG A 44 -2.16 -5.91 -13.37
CA ARG A 44 -1.89 -6.32 -14.75
C ARG A 44 -2.64 -7.58 -15.15
N ARG A 45 -2.72 -8.59 -14.27
CA ARG A 45 -3.36 -9.87 -14.58
C ARG A 45 -4.88 -9.82 -14.64
N VAL A 46 -5.49 -8.93 -13.85
CA VAL A 46 -6.96 -8.82 -13.80
C VAL A 46 -7.52 -7.90 -14.89
N GLU A 47 -6.65 -7.21 -15.65
CA GLU A 47 -7.01 -6.43 -16.85
C GLU A 47 -8.22 -5.50 -16.65
N GLY A 48 -8.32 -4.88 -15.47
CA GLY A 48 -9.38 -3.93 -15.15
C GLY A 48 -10.78 -4.54 -14.95
N GLN A 49 -10.91 -5.88 -14.88
CA GLN A 49 -12.22 -6.54 -14.74
C GLN A 49 -12.94 -6.22 -13.41
N PHE A 50 -12.21 -5.81 -12.37
CA PHE A 50 -12.79 -5.41 -11.08
C PHE A 50 -11.83 -4.52 -10.29
N PRO A 51 -12.33 -3.69 -9.35
CA PRO A 51 -11.50 -2.84 -8.51
C PRO A 51 -10.64 -3.64 -7.52
N LEU A 52 -9.45 -3.10 -7.25
CA LEU A 52 -8.51 -3.65 -6.28
C LEU A 52 -8.41 -2.77 -5.04
N VAL A 53 -8.31 -3.41 -3.87
CA VAL A 53 -8.06 -2.73 -2.60
C VAL A 53 -6.62 -3.00 -2.18
N GLY A 54 -5.80 -1.97 -2.13
CA GLY A 54 -4.38 -2.03 -1.76
C GLY A 54 -4.19 -1.98 -0.23
N VAL A 55 -3.49 -2.97 0.31
CA VAL A 55 -3.28 -3.15 1.75
C VAL A 55 -1.82 -3.52 2.01
N GLY A 56 -1.33 -3.16 3.19
CA GLY A 56 0.01 -3.52 3.67
C GLY A 56 0.95 -2.33 3.75
N GLY A 57 1.33 -1.97 4.98
CA GLY A 57 2.41 -1.03 5.27
C GLY A 57 2.18 0.44 4.91
N ILE A 58 0.93 0.85 4.67
CA ILE A 58 0.57 2.24 4.36
C ILE A 58 0.56 3.06 5.64
N ALA A 59 1.39 4.10 5.73
CA ALA A 59 1.51 4.95 6.92
C ALA A 59 1.60 6.45 6.61
N SER A 60 1.38 6.85 5.36
CA SER A 60 1.48 8.24 4.88
C SER A 60 0.67 8.43 3.59
N ALA A 61 0.47 9.70 3.22
CA ALA A 61 -0.14 10.05 1.94
C ALA A 61 0.68 9.52 0.74
N ASP A 62 2.00 9.52 0.84
CA ASP A 62 2.88 9.02 -0.22
C ASP A 62 2.78 7.49 -0.38
N ASP A 63 2.66 6.76 0.72
CA ASP A 63 2.44 5.32 0.67
C ASP A 63 1.07 5.00 0.03
N ALA A 64 0.02 5.77 0.36
CA ALA A 64 -1.30 5.61 -0.22
C ALA A 64 -1.29 5.95 -1.73
N TYR A 65 -0.64 7.06 -2.09
CA TYR A 65 -0.44 7.45 -3.48
C TYR A 65 0.25 6.34 -4.26
N ALA A 66 1.34 5.79 -3.73
CA ALA A 66 2.08 4.71 -4.38
C ALA A 66 1.23 3.45 -4.58
N LYS A 67 0.37 3.08 -3.61
CA LYS A 67 -0.56 1.95 -3.77
C LYS A 67 -1.58 2.20 -4.88
N ILE A 68 -2.17 3.40 -4.92
CA ILE A 68 -3.13 3.76 -5.96
C ILE A 68 -2.44 3.76 -7.32
N ALA A 69 -1.27 4.41 -7.42
CA ALA A 69 -0.44 4.44 -8.61
C ALA A 69 0.00 3.04 -9.09
N ALA A 70 0.17 2.09 -8.16
CA ALA A 70 0.46 0.70 -8.48
C ALA A 70 -0.76 -0.08 -9.01
N GLY A 71 -1.99 0.43 -8.84
CA GLY A 71 -3.21 -0.18 -9.39
C GLY A 71 -4.36 -0.36 -8.39
N ALA A 72 -4.24 0.10 -7.15
CA ALA A 72 -5.36 0.07 -6.22
C ALA A 72 -6.40 1.15 -6.55
N THR A 73 -7.68 0.78 -6.47
CA THR A 73 -8.81 1.72 -6.50
C THR A 73 -9.12 2.27 -5.11
N LEU A 74 -8.87 1.46 -4.08
CA LEU A 74 -9.10 1.79 -2.66
C LEU A 74 -7.88 1.35 -1.85
N VAL A 75 -7.67 1.94 -0.67
CA VAL A 75 -6.63 1.49 0.27
C VAL A 75 -7.21 1.15 1.64
N GLN A 76 -6.60 0.20 2.35
CA GLN A 76 -6.95 -0.12 3.75
C GLN A 76 -5.78 0.08 4.69
N LEU A 77 -6.10 0.55 5.89
CA LEU A 77 -5.16 0.86 6.95
C LEU A 77 -5.42 -0.08 8.14
N TYR A 78 -4.36 -0.53 8.78
CA TYR A 78 -4.45 -1.21 10.08
C TYR A 78 -3.26 -0.84 10.95
N SER A 79 -2.08 -1.45 10.72
CA SER A 79 -0.93 -1.33 11.63
C SER A 79 -0.55 0.12 11.91
N ALA A 80 -0.57 1.00 10.89
CA ALA A 80 -0.23 2.40 11.08
C ALA A 80 -1.21 3.15 12.01
N MET A 81 -2.50 2.78 12.04
CA MET A 81 -3.47 3.39 12.96
C MET A 81 -3.19 2.98 14.41
N VAL A 82 -2.65 1.78 14.65
CA VAL A 82 -2.24 1.35 16.00
C VAL A 82 -1.11 2.25 16.54
N PHE A 83 -0.18 2.68 15.67
CA PHE A 83 0.96 3.51 16.08
C PHE A 83 0.70 5.02 16.01
N LYS A 84 -0.14 5.49 15.07
CA LYS A 84 -0.36 6.92 14.79
C LYS A 84 -1.75 7.43 15.17
N GLY A 85 -2.66 6.54 15.58
CA GLY A 85 -4.05 6.88 15.88
C GLY A 85 -4.91 7.15 14.64
N PHE A 86 -6.17 7.52 14.88
CA PHE A 86 -7.18 7.74 13.82
C PHE A 86 -6.95 9.01 12.99
N GLY A 87 -6.21 9.99 13.52
CA GLY A 87 -5.86 11.24 12.82
C GLY A 87 -5.11 11.00 11.50
N LEU A 88 -4.40 9.87 11.39
CA LEU A 88 -3.72 9.42 10.18
C LEU A 88 -4.61 9.43 8.94
N VAL A 89 -5.90 9.13 9.08
CA VAL A 89 -6.84 9.11 7.93
C VAL A 89 -7.03 10.52 7.37
N GLY A 90 -7.09 11.55 8.22
CA GLY A 90 -7.14 12.94 7.81
C GLY A 90 -5.88 13.36 7.07
N GLU A 91 -4.73 13.10 7.69
CA GLU A 91 -3.40 13.40 7.13
C GLU A 91 -3.20 12.78 5.74
N ILE A 92 -3.61 11.51 5.55
CA ILE A 92 -3.50 10.82 4.26
C ILE A 92 -4.37 11.49 3.20
N LYS A 93 -5.63 11.85 3.53
CA LYS A 93 -6.55 12.48 2.57
C LYS A 93 -6.06 13.86 2.14
N GLU A 94 -5.60 14.67 3.09
CA GLU A 94 -5.06 16.01 2.81
C GLU A 94 -3.80 15.91 1.94
N GLY A 95 -2.85 15.05 2.33
CA GLY A 95 -1.63 14.85 1.56
C GLY A 95 -1.87 14.26 0.15
N LEU A 96 -2.82 13.33 0.01
CA LEU A 96 -3.22 12.80 -1.30
C LEU A 96 -3.79 13.92 -2.18
N THR A 97 -4.68 14.75 -1.64
CA THR A 97 -5.28 15.86 -2.38
C THR A 97 -4.22 16.83 -2.87
N ALA A 98 -3.30 17.24 -1.99
CA ALA A 98 -2.18 18.11 -2.35
C ALA A 98 -1.28 17.48 -3.43
N ARG A 99 -1.05 16.17 -3.37
CA ARG A 99 -0.22 15.46 -4.33
C ARG A 99 -0.88 15.30 -5.69
N LEU A 100 -2.17 14.98 -5.74
CA LEU A 100 -2.94 14.97 -6.99
C LEU A 100 -2.90 16.32 -7.68
N MET A 101 -3.12 17.41 -6.94
CA MET A 101 -3.02 18.78 -7.48
C MET A 101 -1.64 19.08 -8.04
N ARG A 102 -0.57 18.73 -7.30
CA ARG A 102 0.82 18.92 -7.76
C ARG A 102 1.10 18.18 -9.06
N ASP A 103 0.53 16.99 -9.22
CA ASP A 103 0.75 16.13 -10.39
C ASP A 103 -0.27 16.40 -11.52
N GLY A 104 -1.09 17.46 -11.40
CA GLY A 104 -2.08 17.86 -12.39
C GLY A 104 -3.23 16.87 -12.57
N LEU A 105 -3.51 16.05 -11.55
CA LEU A 105 -4.58 15.05 -11.54
C LEU A 105 -5.84 15.62 -10.91
N SER A 106 -7.00 15.36 -11.54
CA SER A 106 -8.30 15.88 -11.09
C SER A 106 -9.00 14.94 -10.10
N SER A 107 -8.67 13.65 -10.14
CA SER A 107 -9.26 12.61 -9.32
C SER A 107 -8.24 11.54 -8.92
N VAL A 108 -8.50 10.85 -7.80
CA VAL A 108 -7.78 9.61 -7.44
C VAL A 108 -7.90 8.54 -8.52
N THR A 109 -8.96 8.54 -9.32
CA THR A 109 -9.16 7.59 -10.42
C THR A 109 -8.09 7.76 -11.51
N ASP A 110 -7.67 9.00 -11.76
CA ASP A 110 -6.66 9.34 -12.78
C ASP A 110 -5.26 8.81 -12.39
N LEU A 111 -5.08 8.47 -11.11
CA LEU A 111 -3.84 7.91 -10.58
C LEU A 111 -3.76 6.39 -10.72
N VAL A 112 -4.89 5.69 -10.81
CA VAL A 112 -4.93 4.22 -10.73
C VAL A 112 -4.07 3.59 -11.82
N GLY A 113 -3.00 2.89 -11.41
CA GLY A 113 -2.11 2.19 -12.34
C GLY A 113 -1.09 3.08 -13.08
N LYS A 114 -1.09 4.40 -12.86
CA LYS A 114 -0.23 5.36 -13.58
C LYS A 114 1.28 5.08 -13.45
N SER A 115 1.70 4.48 -12.34
CA SER A 115 3.09 4.07 -12.06
C SER A 115 3.21 2.56 -11.81
N ASN A 116 2.32 1.75 -12.40
CA ASN A 116 2.34 0.29 -12.20
C ASN A 116 3.68 -0.35 -12.61
N ALA A 117 4.29 0.17 -13.68
CA ALA A 117 5.55 -0.35 -14.22
C ALA A 117 6.74 -0.25 -13.24
N ASP A 118 6.70 0.69 -12.30
CA ASP A 118 7.76 0.92 -11.29
C ASP A 118 7.79 -0.20 -10.24
N TRP A 119 6.71 -0.98 -10.14
CA TRP A 119 6.50 -2.01 -9.12
C TRP A 119 6.57 -3.44 -9.67
N ARG A 120 7.26 -3.65 -10.80
CA ARG A 120 7.46 -4.99 -11.36
C ARG A 120 8.23 -5.88 -10.37
N LEU A 121 7.83 -7.15 -10.30
CA LEU A 121 8.65 -8.19 -9.69
C LEU A 121 9.87 -8.35 -10.60
N THR A 122 11.05 -8.14 -10.03
CA THR A 122 12.35 -8.45 -10.66
C THR A 122 12.72 -9.89 -10.36
#